data_AF-A0A6I7M336-F1
#
_entry.id   AF-A0A6I7M336-F1
#
_cell.length_a   1.000
_cell.length_b   1.000
_cell.length_c   1.000
_cell.angle_alpha   90.00
_cell.angle_beta   90.00
_cell.angle_gamma   90.00
#
_symmetry.space_group_name_H-M   'P 1'
#
loop_
_entity.id
_entity.type
_entity.pdbx_description
1 polymer ?
#
loop_
_entity_poly.entity_id
_entity_poly.type
_entity_poly.pdbx_seq_one_letter_code
_entity_poly.pdbx_strand_id
1 'polypeptide(L)'
;MLDGKFQRGFTLERLRSTAEPKVHHDSGGYYINTLSENVKVYFDDYYLFLEKVYNRCQSELAELESKLNATASSCAETVSYYRARMIILDVTMKTARNFYIDGTNFGVIMTPWCFGTVVLEKIEIYRDRLARGEVNDNLAPEYPYYVIKYMDEIYKKTLLDLFDFPDEAFKMRWQYSELLKRYSKVLTNITQSLNSVLLMVKNYGA
;
A
#
# COMPACT_ATOMS: atom_id res chain seq x y z
N MET A 1 6.79 -15.59 -3.09
CA MET A 1 7.88 -15.17 -4.01
C MET A 1 7.21 -14.63 -5.26
N LEU A 2 7.42 -13.36 -5.61
CA LEU A 2 6.75 -12.78 -6.78
C LEU A 2 7.42 -13.26 -8.07
N ASP A 3 6.62 -13.63 -9.08
CA ASP A 3 7.05 -14.16 -10.38
C ASP A 3 8.06 -15.33 -10.32
N GLY A 4 8.14 -16.04 -9.20
CA GLY A 4 9.18 -17.06 -8.98
C GLY A 4 10.62 -16.51 -9.00
N LYS A 5 10.80 -15.18 -8.89
CA LYS A 5 12.10 -14.51 -8.98
C LYS A 5 12.39 -13.59 -7.80
N PHE A 6 11.39 -12.84 -7.34
CA PHE A 6 11.59 -11.82 -6.32
C PHE A 6 11.33 -12.40 -4.91
N GLN A 7 12.37 -12.38 -4.08
CA GLN A 7 12.30 -12.81 -2.69
C GLN A 7 11.85 -11.68 -1.77
N ARG A 8 11.30 -12.05 -0.61
CA ARG A 8 10.92 -11.09 0.43
C ARG A 8 12.16 -10.39 0.96
N GLY A 9 12.11 -9.08 1.14
CA GLY A 9 13.23 -8.32 1.72
C GLY A 9 13.61 -8.77 3.14
N PHE A 10 12.60 -9.14 3.94
CA PHE A 10 12.76 -9.73 5.27
C PHE A 10 12.37 -11.20 5.24
N THR A 11 13.38 -12.07 5.08
CA THR A 11 13.20 -13.53 5.17
C THR A 11 13.07 -13.97 6.63
N LEU A 12 12.46 -15.13 6.86
CA LEU A 12 12.36 -15.71 8.22
C LEU A 12 13.74 -15.97 8.83
N GLU A 13 14.71 -16.39 8.02
CA GLU A 13 16.10 -16.56 8.46
C GLU A 13 16.68 -15.27 9.01
N ARG A 14 16.48 -14.15 8.30
CA ARG A 14 16.95 -12.83 8.70
C ARG A 14 16.25 -12.31 9.95
N LEU A 15 14.95 -12.56 10.08
CA LEU A 15 14.16 -12.19 11.26
C LEU A 15 14.56 -13.01 12.49
N ARG A 16 15.01 -14.25 12.30
CA ARG A 16 15.56 -15.11 13.37
C ARG A 16 16.98 -14.72 13.77
N SER A 17 17.82 -14.35 12.81
CA SER A 17 19.25 -14.07 13.04
C SER A 17 19.50 -12.67 13.61
N THR A 18 18.59 -11.73 13.40
CA THR A 18 18.77 -10.32 13.78
C THR A 18 18.01 -10.01 15.06
N ALA A 19 18.73 -9.65 16.13
CA ALA A 19 18.13 -9.12 17.35
C ALA A 19 17.76 -7.63 17.15
N GLU A 20 16.77 -7.37 16.31
CA GLU A 20 16.26 -6.01 16.09
C GLU A 20 15.22 -5.65 17.17
N PRO A 21 15.40 -4.57 17.97
CA PRO A 21 14.48 -4.20 19.05
C PRO A 21 13.04 -3.92 18.60
N LYS A 22 12.87 -3.49 17.34
CA LYS A 22 11.56 -3.18 16.74
C LYS A 22 10.80 -4.42 16.28
N VAL A 23 11.49 -5.56 16.15
CA VAL A 23 10.90 -6.82 15.72
C VAL A 23 10.54 -7.64 16.94
N HIS A 24 9.30 -8.09 16.95
CA HIS A 24 8.74 -8.91 18.02
C HIS A 24 8.24 -10.24 17.43
N HIS A 25 7.99 -11.21 18.31
CA HIS A 25 7.52 -12.53 17.92
C HIS A 25 6.52 -13.06 18.93
N ASP A 26 5.40 -13.58 18.46
CA ASP A 26 4.42 -14.32 19.27
C ASP A 26 3.81 -15.49 18.49
N SER A 27 2.68 -16.04 18.95
CA SER A 27 2.00 -17.17 18.31
C SER A 27 1.57 -16.89 16.86
N GLY A 28 1.40 -15.62 16.47
CA GLY A 28 1.09 -15.21 15.10
C GLY A 28 2.32 -15.04 14.21
N GLY A 29 3.53 -15.21 14.74
CA GLY A 29 4.80 -15.06 14.02
C GLY A 29 5.48 -13.72 14.30
N TYR A 30 6.35 -13.30 13.37
CA TYR A 30 7.10 -12.05 13.49
C TYR A 30 6.22 -10.84 13.15
N TYR A 31 6.37 -9.77 13.93
CA TYR A 31 5.65 -8.52 13.71
C TYR A 31 6.49 -7.30 14.11
N ILE A 32 6.07 -6.13 13.63
CA ILE A 32 6.48 -4.83 14.17
C ILE A 32 5.26 -4.03 14.60
N ASN A 33 5.48 -3.03 15.45
CA ASN A 33 4.55 -1.91 15.55
C ASN A 33 4.97 -0.86 14.54
N THR A 34 4.09 -0.53 13.59
CA THR A 34 4.40 0.42 12.49
C THR A 34 4.80 1.77 13.03
N LEU A 35 5.80 2.42 12.42
CA LEU A 35 6.30 3.72 12.88
C LEU A 35 5.25 4.85 12.80
N SER A 36 4.39 4.82 11.79
CA SER A 36 3.39 5.86 11.53
C SER A 36 2.15 5.74 12.42
N GLU A 37 1.70 4.51 12.70
CA GLU A 37 0.39 4.28 13.35
C GLU A 37 0.50 3.58 14.71
N ASN A 38 1.68 3.09 15.08
CA ASN A 38 1.91 2.20 16.22
C ASN A 38 0.95 0.99 16.25
N VAL A 39 0.60 0.49 15.06
CA VAL A 39 -0.27 -0.66 14.87
C VAL A 39 0.58 -1.90 14.66
N LYS A 40 0.19 -2.99 15.29
CA LYS A 40 0.81 -4.30 15.09
C LYS A 40 0.57 -4.79 13.66
N VAL A 41 1.64 -5.07 12.93
CA VAL A 41 1.61 -5.65 11.58
C VAL A 41 2.53 -6.86 11.53
N TYR A 42 1.97 -8.01 11.19
CA TYR A 42 2.75 -9.22 10.95
C TYR A 42 3.40 -9.16 9.58
N PHE A 43 4.65 -9.63 9.49
CA PHE A 43 5.38 -9.65 8.22
C PHE A 43 4.67 -10.52 7.18
N ASP A 44 4.18 -11.69 7.58
CA ASP A 44 3.51 -12.61 6.66
C ASP A 44 2.21 -12.04 6.09
N ASP A 45 1.38 -11.39 6.92
CA ASP A 45 0.16 -10.73 6.47
C ASP A 45 0.46 -9.59 5.50
N TYR A 46 1.49 -8.79 5.81
CA TYR A 46 1.94 -7.71 4.94
C TYR A 46 2.41 -8.23 3.58
N TYR A 47 3.25 -9.27 3.56
CA TYR A 47 3.73 -9.86 2.32
C TYR A 47 2.61 -10.54 1.53
N LEU A 48 1.67 -11.21 2.20
CA LEU A 48 0.48 -11.78 1.55
C LEU A 48 -0.37 -10.69 0.89
N PHE A 49 -0.56 -9.55 1.57
CA PHE A 49 -1.25 -8.40 1.01
C PHE A 49 -0.55 -7.89 -0.27
N LEU A 50 0.76 -7.68 -0.23
CA LEU A 50 1.53 -7.26 -1.41
C LEU A 50 1.46 -8.27 -2.56
N GLU A 51 1.53 -9.57 -2.26
CA GLU A 51 1.39 -10.64 -3.26
C GLU A 51 0.02 -10.58 -3.94
N LYS A 52 -1.07 -10.42 -3.17
CA LYS A 52 -2.42 -10.27 -3.72
C LYS A 52 -2.56 -9.05 -4.62
N VAL A 53 -2.08 -7.89 -4.16
CA VAL A 53 -2.11 -6.64 -4.94
C VAL A 53 -1.32 -6.79 -6.23
N TYR A 54 -0.11 -7.33 -6.14
CA TYR A 54 0.76 -7.55 -7.29
C TYR A 54 0.11 -8.44 -8.34
N ASN A 55 -0.40 -9.61 -7.93
CA ASN A 55 -1.03 -10.57 -8.82
C ASN A 55 -2.29 -10.00 -9.49
N ARG A 56 -3.09 -9.22 -8.75
CA ARG A 56 -4.27 -8.56 -9.30
C ARG A 56 -3.90 -7.52 -10.33
N CYS A 57 -2.89 -6.68 -10.06
CA CYS A 57 -2.40 -5.70 -11.02
C CYS A 57 -1.89 -6.39 -12.30
N GLN A 58 -1.13 -7.46 -12.16
CA GLN A 58 -0.61 -8.24 -13.30
C GLN A 58 -1.75 -8.81 -14.17
N SER A 59 -2.77 -9.40 -13.54
CA SER A 59 -3.93 -9.93 -14.27
C SER A 59 -4.72 -8.82 -14.99
N GLU A 60 -4.99 -7.70 -14.32
CA GLU A 60 -5.75 -6.59 -14.91
C GLU A 60 -4.96 -5.88 -16.02
N LEU A 61 -3.63 -5.78 -15.90
CA LEU A 61 -2.77 -5.25 -16.96
C LEU A 61 -2.84 -6.12 -18.22
N ALA A 62 -2.71 -7.44 -18.08
CA ALA A 62 -2.81 -8.36 -19.22
C ALA A 62 -4.18 -8.26 -19.92
N GLU A 63 -5.26 -8.12 -19.16
CA GLU A 63 -6.60 -7.92 -19.70
C GLU A 63 -6.72 -6.58 -20.47
N LEU A 64 -6.17 -5.49 -19.91
CA LEU A 64 -6.18 -4.18 -20.55
C LEU A 64 -5.31 -4.14 -21.80
N GLU A 65 -4.16 -4.80 -21.81
CA GLU A 65 -3.33 -4.95 -23.01
C GLU A 65 -4.10 -5.66 -24.13
N SER A 66 -4.81 -6.75 -23.80
CA SER A 66 -5.66 -7.44 -24.78
C SER A 66 -6.78 -6.52 -25.30
N LYS A 67 -7.43 -5.75 -24.43
CA LYS A 67 -8.49 -4.80 -24.81
C LYS A 67 -7.95 -3.67 -25.67
N LEU A 68 -6.77 -3.14 -25.34
CA LEU A 68 -6.10 -2.08 -26.09
C LEU A 68 -5.74 -2.55 -27.50
N ASN A 69 -5.18 -3.74 -27.64
CA ASN A 69 -4.80 -4.32 -28.93
C ASN A 69 -6.00 -4.63 -29.83
N ALA A 70 -7.15 -4.97 -29.24
CA ALA A 70 -8.40 -5.21 -29.96
C ALA A 70 -9.16 -3.93 -30.32
N THR A 71 -8.80 -2.79 -29.75
CA THR A 71 -9.52 -1.52 -29.94
C THR A 71 -8.95 -0.76 -31.14
N ALA A 72 -9.82 -0.31 -32.05
CA ALA A 72 -9.40 0.51 -33.18
C ALA A 72 -8.80 1.84 -32.71
N SER A 73 -7.75 2.32 -33.40
CA SER A 73 -7.10 3.59 -33.08
C SER A 73 -8.02 4.82 -33.22
N SER A 74 -9.13 4.69 -33.97
CA SER A 74 -10.18 5.70 -34.08
C SER A 74 -10.96 5.91 -32.78
N CYS A 75 -10.96 4.94 -31.86
CA CYS A 75 -11.59 5.04 -30.54
C CYS A 75 -10.66 5.71 -29.52
N ALA A 76 -10.20 6.92 -29.82
CA ALA A 76 -9.18 7.64 -29.05
C ALA A 76 -9.53 7.81 -27.55
N GLU A 77 -10.81 8.01 -27.24
CA GLU A 77 -11.31 8.14 -25.87
C GLU A 77 -11.15 6.83 -25.07
N THR A 78 -11.60 5.71 -25.62
CA THR A 78 -11.47 4.37 -25.02
C THR A 78 -10.01 3.97 -24.83
N VAL A 79 -9.18 4.24 -25.84
CA VAL A 79 -7.73 4.02 -25.78
C VAL A 79 -7.11 4.84 -24.64
N SER A 80 -7.50 6.10 -24.49
CA SER A 80 -7.00 6.97 -23.43
C SER A 80 -7.42 6.49 -22.04
N TYR A 81 -8.66 6.01 -21.89
CA TYR A 81 -9.14 5.41 -20.65
C TYR A 81 -8.34 4.15 -20.28
N TYR A 82 -8.11 3.24 -21.23
CA TYR A 82 -7.31 2.04 -20.97
C TYR A 82 -5.87 2.39 -20.57
N ARG A 83 -5.24 3.34 -21.28
CA ARG A 83 -3.89 3.81 -20.93
C ARG A 83 -3.82 4.42 -19.54
N ALA A 84 -4.80 5.24 -19.15
CA ALA A 84 -4.87 5.82 -17.81
C ALA A 84 -4.92 4.73 -16.73
N ARG A 85 -5.77 3.71 -16.93
CA ARG A 85 -5.88 2.58 -15.99
C ARG A 85 -4.61 1.73 -15.96
N MET A 86 -3.98 1.49 -17.11
CA MET A 86 -2.70 0.78 -17.18
C MET A 86 -1.60 1.51 -16.40
N ILE A 87 -1.52 2.84 -16.51
CA ILE A 87 -0.54 3.63 -15.74
C ILE A 87 -0.76 3.47 -14.23
N ILE A 88 -2.01 3.57 -13.76
CA ILE A 88 -2.36 3.38 -12.34
C ILE A 88 -1.92 1.99 -11.85
N LEU A 89 -2.23 0.94 -12.62
CA LEU A 89 -1.86 -0.44 -12.30
C LEU A 89 -0.35 -0.66 -12.32
N ASP A 90 0.36 -0.11 -13.29
CA ASP A 90 1.82 -0.23 -13.41
C ASP A 90 2.54 0.46 -12.25
N VAL A 91 2.14 1.69 -11.89
CA VAL A 91 2.68 2.40 -10.72
C VAL A 91 2.43 1.61 -9.44
N THR A 92 1.22 1.05 -9.29
CA THR A 92 0.83 0.23 -8.13
C THR A 92 1.66 -1.06 -8.07
N MET A 93 1.78 -1.78 -9.17
CA MET A 93 2.53 -3.04 -9.28
C MET A 93 4.02 -2.84 -9.01
N LYS A 94 4.63 -1.81 -9.60
CA LYS A 94 6.03 -1.44 -9.34
C LYS A 94 6.25 -1.10 -7.87
N THR A 95 5.32 -0.36 -7.26
CA THR A 95 5.39 -0.01 -5.84
C THR A 95 5.29 -1.24 -4.96
N ALA A 96 4.31 -2.12 -5.20
CA ALA A 96 4.15 -3.37 -4.45
C ALA A 96 5.41 -4.23 -4.54
N ARG A 97 5.97 -4.40 -5.74
CA ARG A 97 7.23 -5.14 -5.94
C ARG A 97 8.39 -4.52 -5.18
N ASN A 98 8.58 -3.21 -5.27
CA ASN A 98 9.69 -2.53 -4.62
C ASN A 98 9.62 -2.66 -3.10
N PHE A 99 8.43 -2.52 -2.52
CA PHE A 99 8.21 -2.74 -1.08
C PHE A 99 8.36 -4.21 -0.67
N TYR A 100 7.98 -5.13 -1.54
CA TYR A 100 8.11 -6.57 -1.29
C TYR A 100 9.58 -7.01 -1.18
N ILE A 101 10.45 -6.47 -2.05
CA ILE A 101 11.88 -6.84 -2.07
C ILE A 101 12.73 -6.01 -1.10
N ASP A 102 12.25 -4.87 -0.63
CA ASP A 102 13.01 -4.00 0.26
C ASP A 102 13.14 -4.64 1.65
N GLY A 103 14.38 -4.99 2.00
CA GLY A 103 14.77 -5.48 3.31
C GLY A 103 15.66 -4.51 4.07
N THR A 104 15.83 -3.27 3.61
CA THR A 104 16.80 -2.33 4.20
C THR A 104 16.21 -1.56 5.38
N ASN A 105 14.92 -1.23 5.32
CA ASN A 105 14.25 -0.38 6.29
C ASN A 105 12.91 -0.98 6.72
N PHE A 106 12.70 -1.19 8.02
CA PHE A 106 11.41 -1.67 8.56
C PHE A 106 10.24 -0.71 8.32
N GLY A 107 10.50 0.56 7.96
CA GLY A 107 9.47 1.52 7.55
C GLY A 107 8.69 1.11 6.32
N VAL A 108 9.17 0.13 5.53
CA VAL A 108 8.39 -0.45 4.43
C VAL A 108 7.25 -1.33 4.93
N ILE A 109 7.39 -1.94 6.10
CA ILE A 109 6.35 -2.77 6.72
C ILE A 109 5.31 -1.84 7.34
N MET A 110 4.12 -1.83 6.77
CA MET A 110 3.06 -0.90 7.11
C MET A 110 1.69 -1.54 6.93
N THR A 111 0.65 -0.89 7.44
CA THR A 111 -0.72 -1.36 7.19
C THR A 111 -1.07 -1.24 5.70
N PRO A 112 -2.02 -2.04 5.19
CA PRO A 112 -2.56 -1.86 3.84
C PRO A 112 -3.00 -0.42 3.56
N TRP A 113 -3.58 0.26 4.55
CA TRP A 113 -4.05 1.64 4.44
C TRP A 113 -2.91 2.61 4.17
N CYS A 114 -1.83 2.51 4.94
CA CYS A 114 -0.63 3.33 4.75
C CYS A 114 0.00 3.06 3.38
N PHE A 115 0.05 1.80 2.96
CA PHE A 115 0.50 1.44 1.61
C PHE A 115 -0.37 2.09 0.53
N GLY A 116 -1.70 2.06 0.68
CA GLY A 116 -2.63 2.71 -0.24
C GLY A 116 -2.38 4.22 -0.37
N THR A 117 -2.08 4.91 0.72
CA THR A 117 -1.73 6.34 0.68
C THR A 117 -0.41 6.60 -0.05
N VAL A 118 0.60 5.75 0.12
CA VAL A 118 1.87 5.85 -0.62
C VAL A 118 1.65 5.65 -2.11
N VAL A 119 0.82 4.69 -2.51
CA VAL A 119 0.50 4.46 -3.92
C VAL A 119 -0.27 5.63 -4.52
N LEU A 120 -1.23 6.18 -3.77
CA LEU A 120 -2.00 7.35 -4.18
C LEU A 120 -1.08 8.54 -4.47
N GLU A 121 -0.17 8.85 -3.54
CA GLU A 121 0.82 9.93 -3.72
C GLU A 121 1.72 9.67 -4.94
N LYS A 122 2.18 8.43 -5.13
CA LYS A 122 3.01 8.07 -6.30
C LYS A 122 2.27 8.25 -7.62
N ILE A 123 0.96 7.98 -7.68
CA ILE A 123 0.14 8.21 -8.87
C ILE A 123 -0.01 9.70 -9.14
N GLU A 124 -0.26 10.51 -8.10
CA GLU A 124 -0.36 11.97 -8.23
C GLU A 124 0.96 12.58 -8.72
N ILE A 125 2.10 12.15 -8.16
CA ILE A 125 3.43 12.55 -8.62
C ILE A 125 3.66 12.13 -10.08
N TYR A 126 3.29 10.91 -10.45
CA TYR A 126 3.43 10.45 -11.83
C TYR A 126 2.59 11.29 -12.79
N ARG A 127 1.33 11.55 -12.43
CA ARG A 127 0.40 12.37 -13.19
C ARG A 127 0.95 13.79 -13.41
N ASP A 128 1.53 14.41 -12.38
CA ASP A 128 2.10 15.75 -12.48
C ASP A 128 3.39 15.79 -13.31
N ARG A 129 4.19 14.72 -13.27
CA ARG A 129 5.34 14.57 -14.17
C ARG A 129 4.89 14.37 -15.62
N LEU A 130 3.82 13.59 -15.84
CA LEU A 130 3.24 13.37 -17.16
C LEU A 130 2.70 14.68 -17.75
N ALA A 131 2.03 15.49 -16.93
CA ALA A 131 1.54 16.82 -17.34
C ALA A 131 2.66 17.78 -17.76
N ARG A 132 3.86 17.63 -17.17
CA ARG A 132 5.06 18.42 -17.49
C ARG A 132 5.90 17.84 -18.63
N GLY A 133 5.54 16.67 -19.17
CA GLY A 133 6.34 15.98 -20.19
C GLY A 133 7.65 15.39 -19.65
N GLU A 134 7.74 15.12 -18.34
CA GLU A 134 8.94 14.58 -17.67
C GLU A 134 8.93 13.04 -17.57
N VAL A 135 8.06 12.39 -18.34
CA VAL A 135 7.87 10.94 -18.36
C VAL A 135 8.22 10.40 -19.74
N ASN A 136 9.21 9.52 -19.80
CA ASN A 136 9.76 8.94 -21.04
C ASN A 136 9.60 7.41 -21.09
N ASP A 137 8.59 6.84 -20.41
CA ASP A 137 8.35 5.40 -20.44
C ASP A 137 7.42 4.98 -21.58
N ASN A 138 7.37 3.67 -21.84
CA ASN A 138 6.58 3.08 -22.94
C ASN A 138 5.06 3.32 -22.80
N LEU A 139 4.61 3.79 -21.63
CA LEU A 139 3.20 4.07 -21.35
C LEU A 139 2.84 5.53 -21.66
N ALA A 140 3.83 6.41 -21.86
CA ALA A 140 3.62 7.80 -22.20
C ALA A 140 2.91 7.93 -23.57
N PRO A 141 1.67 8.47 -23.60
CA PRO A 141 0.98 8.75 -24.86
C PRO A 141 1.60 9.97 -25.55
N GLU A 142 1.50 10.02 -26.88
CA GLU A 142 1.89 11.18 -27.69
C GLU A 142 1.07 12.44 -27.31
N TYR A 143 -0.18 12.25 -26.90
CA TYR A 143 -1.07 13.30 -26.39
C TYR A 143 -1.63 12.93 -25.01
N PRO A 144 -1.06 13.44 -23.91
CA PRO A 144 -1.40 13.00 -22.56
C PRO A 144 -2.67 13.60 -21.98
N TYR A 145 -3.28 14.61 -22.62
CA TYR A 145 -4.41 15.36 -22.06
C TYR A 145 -5.57 14.46 -21.60
N TYR A 146 -6.08 13.58 -22.48
CA TYR A 146 -7.18 12.68 -22.15
C TYR A 146 -6.77 11.62 -21.12
N VAL A 147 -5.53 11.14 -21.18
CA VAL A 147 -5.00 10.16 -20.23
C VAL A 147 -4.94 10.77 -18.83
N ILE A 148 -4.42 12.00 -18.68
CA ILE A 148 -4.38 12.72 -17.40
C ILE A 148 -5.78 12.93 -16.85
N LYS A 149 -6.73 13.37 -17.70
CA LYS A 149 -8.12 13.55 -17.30
C LYS A 149 -8.70 12.25 -16.72
N TYR A 150 -8.53 11.12 -17.41
CA TYR A 150 -9.02 9.83 -16.89
C TYR A 150 -8.29 9.37 -15.66
N MET A 151 -6.99 9.63 -15.53
CA MET A 151 -6.25 9.33 -14.30
C MET A 151 -6.90 10.04 -13.11
N ASP A 152 -7.17 11.35 -13.23
CA ASP A 152 -7.81 12.15 -12.17
C ASP A 152 -9.20 11.63 -11.81
N GLU A 153 -9.95 11.11 -12.79
CA GLU A 153 -11.30 10.58 -12.59
C GLU A 153 -11.30 9.20 -11.91
N ILE A 154 -10.38 8.30 -12.26
CA ILE A 154 -10.52 6.87 -11.95
C ILE A 154 -9.55 6.36 -10.88
N TYR A 155 -8.48 7.08 -10.56
CA TYR A 155 -7.40 6.53 -9.73
C TYR A 155 -7.87 6.07 -8.35
N LYS A 156 -8.67 6.87 -7.64
CA LYS A 156 -9.16 6.50 -6.30
C LYS A 156 -10.01 5.23 -6.35
N LYS A 157 -10.98 5.18 -7.27
CA LYS A 157 -11.86 4.01 -7.40
C LYS A 157 -11.07 2.77 -7.78
N THR A 158 -10.15 2.89 -8.74
CA THR A 158 -9.29 1.78 -9.16
C THR A 158 -8.46 1.25 -8.00
N LEU A 159 -7.89 2.13 -7.16
CA LEU A 159 -7.13 1.72 -5.98
C LEU A 159 -8.01 1.05 -4.92
N LEU A 160 -9.22 1.58 -4.68
CA LEU A 160 -10.17 0.98 -3.74
C LEU A 160 -10.51 -0.45 -4.16
N ASP A 161 -10.86 -0.62 -5.44
CA ASP A 161 -11.18 -1.91 -6.01
C ASP A 161 -9.98 -2.86 -5.87
N LEU A 162 -8.77 -2.43 -6.26
CA LEU A 162 -7.54 -3.23 -6.22
C LEU A 162 -7.19 -3.70 -4.81
N PHE A 163 -7.31 -2.82 -3.81
CA PHE A 163 -6.95 -3.11 -2.43
C PHE A 163 -8.07 -3.76 -1.62
N ASP A 164 -9.28 -3.90 -2.20
CA ASP A 164 -10.49 -4.37 -1.52
C ASP A 164 -10.83 -3.49 -0.31
N PHE A 165 -10.76 -2.18 -0.53
CA PHE A 165 -10.98 -1.15 0.48
C PHE A 165 -12.42 -0.62 0.41
N PRO A 166 -13.01 -0.21 1.55
CA PRO A 166 -14.32 0.43 1.56
C PRO A 166 -14.25 1.80 0.85
N ASP A 167 -15.35 2.24 0.25
CA ASP A 167 -15.45 3.48 -0.54
C ASP A 167 -15.02 4.75 0.22
N GLU A 168 -15.03 4.71 1.55
CA GLU A 168 -14.60 5.79 2.42
C GLU A 168 -13.09 5.86 2.67
N ALA A 169 -12.30 4.83 2.32
CA ALA A 169 -10.92 4.68 2.77
C ALA A 169 -9.98 5.84 2.37
N PHE A 170 -10.25 6.50 1.24
CA PHE A 170 -9.49 7.67 0.77
C PHE A 170 -10.16 9.02 1.06
N LYS A 171 -11.27 9.05 1.84
CA LYS A 171 -11.86 10.30 2.31
C LYS A 171 -11.07 10.81 3.52
N MET A 172 -10.57 12.05 3.45
CA MET A 172 -9.89 12.75 4.56
C MET A 172 -10.57 12.53 5.92
N ARG A 173 -11.90 12.74 5.99
CA ARG A 173 -12.68 12.59 7.23
C ARG A 173 -12.64 11.17 7.81
N TRP A 174 -12.59 10.14 6.96
CA TRP A 174 -12.49 8.75 7.39
C TRP A 174 -11.08 8.42 7.86
N GLN A 175 -10.06 8.86 7.12
CA GLN A 175 -8.64 8.71 7.51
C GLN A 175 -8.36 9.34 8.88
N TYR A 176 -8.82 10.57 9.12
CA TYR A 176 -8.73 11.21 10.45
C TYR A 176 -9.56 10.46 11.51
N SER A 177 -10.76 9.97 11.19
CA SER A 177 -11.59 9.24 12.17
C SER A 177 -10.98 7.90 12.58
N GLU A 178 -10.33 7.19 11.65
CA GLU A 178 -9.64 5.94 11.95
C GLU A 178 -8.35 6.19 12.73
N LEU A 179 -7.60 7.24 12.38
CA LEU A 179 -6.46 7.69 13.18
C LEU A 179 -6.91 7.99 14.62
N LEU A 180 -7.98 8.77 14.80
CA LEU A 180 -8.51 9.16 16.12
C LEU A 180 -9.02 7.95 16.92
N LYS A 181 -9.75 7.01 16.28
CA LYS A 181 -10.17 5.75 16.93
C LYS A 181 -8.96 4.94 17.40
N ARG A 182 -7.90 4.87 16.58
CA ARG A 182 -6.66 4.15 16.90
C ARG A 182 -5.92 4.82 18.06
N TYR A 183 -5.75 6.15 18.04
CA TYR A 183 -5.17 6.92 19.14
C TYR A 183 -5.98 6.77 20.45
N SER A 184 -7.31 6.81 20.36
CA SER A 184 -8.20 6.62 21.51
C SER A 184 -8.03 5.22 22.14
N LYS A 185 -7.88 4.18 21.32
CA LYS A 185 -7.60 2.82 21.79
C LYS A 185 -6.24 2.72 22.47
N VAL A 186 -5.20 3.33 21.90
CA VAL A 186 -3.84 3.35 22.50
C VAL A 186 -3.85 4.07 23.84
N LEU A 187 -4.49 5.24 23.92
CA LEU A 187 -4.66 5.99 25.17
C LEU A 187 -5.38 5.14 26.23
N THR A 188 -6.47 4.48 25.86
CA THR A 188 -7.23 3.62 26.76
C THR A 188 -6.38 2.47 27.31
N ASN A 189 -5.57 1.83 26.45
CA ASN A 189 -4.66 0.75 26.86
C ASN A 189 -3.56 1.25 27.81
N ILE A 190 -3.01 2.44 27.57
CA ILE A 190 -2.01 3.07 28.46
C ILE A 190 -2.64 3.39 29.81
N THR A 191 -3.85 3.96 29.84
CA THR A 191 -4.57 4.27 31.08
C THR A 191 -4.87 3.01 31.88
N GLN A 192 -5.30 1.93 31.23
CA GLN A 192 -5.52 0.63 31.88
C GLN A 192 -4.22 0.05 32.46
N SER A 193 -3.12 0.13 31.72
CA SER A 193 -1.80 -0.35 32.15
C SER A 193 -1.24 0.47 33.32
N LEU A 194 -1.42 1.79 33.32
CA LEU A 194 -1.04 2.65 34.44
C LEU A 194 -1.88 2.36 35.69
N ASN A 195 -3.19 2.16 35.52
CA ASN A 195 -4.08 1.81 36.62
C ASN A 195 -3.75 0.44 37.22
N SER A 196 -3.40 -0.55 36.40
CA SER A 196 -2.99 -1.87 36.89
C SER A 196 -1.66 -1.82 37.65
N VAL A 197 -0.69 -1.02 37.17
CA VAL A 197 0.57 -0.78 37.88
C VAL A 197 0.32 -0.04 39.21
N LEU A 198 -0.50 1.01 39.21
CA LEU A 198 -0.87 1.74 40.43
C LEU A 198 -1.57 0.84 41.46
N LEU A 199 -2.46 -0.04 41.01
CA LEU A 199 -3.11 -1.05 41.87
C LEU A 199 -2.10 -2.06 42.42
N MET A 200 -1.15 -2.53 41.62
CA MET A 200 -0.07 -3.40 42.08
C MET A 200 0.79 -2.72 43.15
N VAL A 201 1.24 -1.48 42.91
CA VAL A 201 2.05 -0.72 43.88
C VAL A 201 1.27 -0.50 45.18
N LYS A 202 -0.03 -0.21 45.09
CA LYS A 202 -0.89 -0.03 46.26
C LYS A 202 -1.08 -1.32 47.08
N ASN A 203 -1.13 -2.48 46.42
CA ASN A 203 -1.28 -3.78 47.08
C ASN A 203 0.03 -4.35 47.63
N TYR A 204 1.19 -3.96 47.09
CA TYR A 204 2.51 -4.34 47.61
C TYR A 204 3.00 -3.43 48.76
N GLY A 205 2.38 -2.25 48.93
CA GLY A 205 2.69 -1.30 50.00
C GLY A 205 1.81 -1.44 51.25
N ALA A 206 1.00 -2.50 51.35
CA ALA A 206 0.20 -2.89 52.52
C ALA A 206 0.71 -4.22 53.06
#